data_AF-A0A2N2Z1W2-F1
#
_entry.id   AF-A0A2N2Z1W2-F1
#
_cell.length_a   1.000
_cell.length_b   1.000
_cell.length_c   1.000
_cell.angle_alpha   90.00
_cell.angle_beta   90.00
_cell.angle_gamma   90.00
#
_symmetry.space_group_name_H-M   'P 1'
#
loop_
_entity.id
_entity.type
_entity.pdbx_description
1 polymer ?
#
loop_
_entity_poly.entity_id
_entity_poly.type
_entity_poly.pdbx_seq_one_letter_code
_entity_poly.pdbx_strand_id
1 'polypeptide(L)'
;MNYREIEDWYARICDLLRQQRIIDALDKIASLPLLKDNAGYLPRIEELRFTYGSMLSYTIKGIPDPSRDKIYNRLLASVYELADNLRMELISKTGTQVVAMKRNLERDMRHENEDMAESLMGLSFDHELDEMLRDTALFDDETESETAIQHRKAIIRAFGLLWLTDKLSEDDASQVSRIFDSPSIPWYEKSMMVSALTLGMLRCFDSRKLILLTELYNAEDPRIAQRALVGMIISFSIYDRRILLNTSIMDRLMVLKDNERFATEAETIIIQLIRAKDTEKITRKFRDEIIPDVIKFNEDLSEKLNLEKLMTPEEFQDKNPDWEKYFDNQPGLVRKLEELTNMQMDGADVFLGAFSMLKSFSFFSELPNWFMPFYKEHFAVVKALRDESDEFRKVLSEGIEKSVYMCNSDKFSFILNISNMPEAQKNMMGQMFGAEAEQFEELAGEELSDPYLRNKRIVIQYIQDLYRFFRLHPLRGEIGDIFSLPLDVHNTELFGLL
;
A
#
# COMPACT_ATOMS: atom_id res chain seq x y z
N MET A 1 13.16 -27.74 -0.58
CA MET A 1 11.82 -27.32 -1.05
C MET A 1 11.99 -25.98 -1.75
N ASN A 2 11.35 -25.79 -2.89
CA ASN A 2 11.27 -24.47 -3.54
C ASN A 2 10.20 -23.61 -2.85
N TYR A 3 10.13 -22.32 -3.17
CA TYR A 3 9.19 -21.37 -2.54
C TYR A 3 7.73 -21.84 -2.61
N ARG A 4 7.27 -22.27 -3.79
CA ARG A 4 5.89 -22.73 -4.00
C ARG A 4 5.55 -23.96 -3.17
N GLU A 5 6.47 -24.92 -3.07
CA GLU A 5 6.29 -26.10 -2.22
C GLU A 5 6.19 -25.74 -0.73
N ILE A 6 6.90 -24.70 -0.28
CA ILE A 6 6.84 -24.20 1.10
C ILE A 6 5.49 -23.55 1.37
N GLU A 7 5.01 -22.70 0.48
CA GLU A 7 3.68 -22.08 0.59
C GLU A 7 2.55 -23.11 0.55
N ASP A 8 2.61 -24.08 -0.37
CA ASP A 8 1.62 -25.16 -0.45
C ASP A 8 1.62 -26.05 0.82
N TRP A 9 2.80 -26.30 1.40
CA TRP A 9 2.93 -27.02 2.66
C TRP A 9 2.31 -26.25 3.83
N TYR A 10 2.62 -24.95 3.93
CA TYR A 10 2.14 -24.08 4.99
C TYR A 10 0.62 -23.84 4.89
N ALA A 11 0.09 -23.60 3.69
CA ALA A 11 -1.34 -23.44 3.44
C ALA A 11 -2.13 -24.65 3.94
N ARG A 12 -1.64 -25.87 3.67
CA ARG A 12 -2.27 -27.11 4.18
C ARG A 12 -2.28 -27.20 5.70
N ILE A 13 -1.22 -26.75 6.37
CA ILE A 13 -1.19 -26.71 7.85
C ILE A 13 -2.23 -25.72 8.36
N CYS A 14 -2.29 -24.52 7.78
CA CYS A 14 -3.30 -23.52 8.13
C CYS A 14 -4.72 -24.05 7.91
N ASP A 15 -4.98 -24.79 6.83
CA ASP A 15 -6.28 -25.41 6.57
C ASP A 15 -6.63 -26.49 7.61
N LEU A 16 -5.67 -27.33 8.00
CA LEU A 16 -5.87 -28.33 9.06
C LEU A 16 -6.19 -27.67 10.40
N LEU A 17 -5.48 -26.60 10.75
CA LEU A 17 -5.74 -25.84 11.98
C LEU A 17 -7.09 -25.12 11.93
N ARG A 18 -7.49 -24.59 10.76
CA ARG A 18 -8.84 -24.03 10.54
C ARG A 18 -9.93 -25.07 10.78
N GLN A 19 -9.68 -26.32 10.41
CA GLN A 19 -10.58 -27.46 10.65
C GLN A 19 -10.44 -28.07 12.05
N GLN A 20 -9.69 -27.43 12.96
CA GLN A 20 -9.44 -27.92 14.34
C GLN A 20 -8.69 -29.27 14.40
N ARG A 21 -8.02 -29.68 13.31
CA ARG A 21 -7.27 -30.94 13.17
C ARG A 21 -5.82 -30.79 13.62
N ILE A 22 -5.63 -30.55 14.92
CA ILE A 22 -4.32 -30.21 15.52
C ILE A 22 -3.28 -31.33 15.33
N ILE A 23 -3.65 -32.59 15.57
CA ILE A 23 -2.70 -33.71 15.44
C ILE A 23 -2.22 -33.86 14.00
N ASP A 24 -3.13 -33.76 13.02
CA ASP A 24 -2.76 -33.84 11.61
C ASP A 24 -1.82 -32.69 11.22
N ALA A 25 -2.04 -31.49 11.75
CA ALA A 25 -1.16 -30.35 11.55
C ALA A 25 0.24 -30.61 12.15
N LEU A 26 0.30 -31.13 13.39
CA LEU A 26 1.57 -31.49 14.05
C LEU A 26 2.29 -32.65 13.35
N ASP A 27 1.57 -33.64 12.82
CA ASP A 27 2.13 -34.74 12.01
C ASP A 27 2.72 -34.18 10.71
N LYS A 28 2.00 -33.26 10.07
CA LYS A 28 2.46 -32.59 8.85
C LYS A 28 3.71 -31.75 9.09
N ILE A 29 3.77 -31.05 10.22
CA ILE A 29 4.97 -30.33 10.65
C ILE A 29 6.11 -31.33 10.88
N ALA A 30 5.90 -32.36 11.71
CA ALA A 30 6.90 -33.37 12.07
C ALA A 30 7.46 -34.15 10.86
N SER A 31 6.69 -34.25 9.76
CA SER A 31 7.12 -34.92 8.53
C SER A 31 8.24 -34.19 7.76
N LEU A 32 8.54 -32.93 8.11
CA LEU A 32 9.61 -32.16 7.46
C LEU A 32 11.00 -32.79 7.73
N PRO A 33 11.77 -33.15 6.69
CA PRO A 33 13.11 -33.71 6.86
C PRO A 33 14.06 -32.80 7.64
N LEU A 34 13.92 -31.48 7.49
CA LEU A 34 14.76 -30.46 8.13
C LEU A 34 14.67 -30.46 9.66
N LEU A 35 13.61 -31.00 10.24
CA LEU A 35 13.47 -31.11 11.71
C LEU A 35 14.49 -32.07 12.32
N LYS A 36 15.09 -32.95 11.51
CA LYS A 36 16.16 -33.85 11.97
C LYS A 36 17.47 -33.12 12.24
N ASP A 37 17.69 -31.99 11.55
CA ASP A 37 18.90 -31.19 11.68
C ASP A 37 18.75 -30.06 12.71
N ASN A 38 17.51 -29.76 13.15
CA ASN A 38 17.21 -28.63 14.04
C ASN A 38 16.57 -29.12 15.35
N ALA A 39 17.42 -29.45 16.33
CA ALA A 39 17.05 -30.13 17.58
C ALA A 39 16.05 -29.35 18.46
N GLY A 40 15.83 -28.06 18.22
CA GLY A 40 14.92 -27.23 19.03
C GLY A 40 13.43 -27.44 18.77
N TYR A 41 13.04 -27.84 17.55
CA TYR A 41 11.62 -27.92 17.18
C TYR A 41 10.94 -29.23 17.59
N LEU A 42 11.66 -30.35 17.60
CA LEU A 42 11.11 -31.65 17.99
C LEU A 42 10.59 -31.66 19.44
N PRO A 43 11.34 -31.17 20.44
CA PRO A 43 10.83 -31.04 21.81
C PRO A 43 9.56 -30.21 21.90
N ARG A 44 9.48 -29.11 21.12
CA ARG A 44 8.30 -28.24 21.09
C ARG A 44 7.08 -28.95 20.51
N ILE A 45 7.26 -29.74 19.45
CA ILE A 45 6.19 -30.56 18.87
C ILE A 45 5.68 -31.58 19.88
N GLU A 46 6.58 -32.29 20.56
CA GLU A 46 6.21 -33.30 21.57
C GLU A 46 5.50 -32.67 22.78
N GLU A 47 5.94 -31.48 23.22
CA GLU A 47 5.25 -30.71 24.25
C GLU A 47 3.80 -30.40 23.84
N LEU A 48 3.59 -29.87 22.63
CA LEU A 48 2.26 -29.53 22.11
C LEU A 48 1.37 -30.77 21.96
N ARG A 49 1.93 -31.91 21.51
CA ARG A 49 1.23 -33.20 21.47
C ARG A 49 0.82 -33.67 22.86
N PHE A 50 1.73 -33.57 23.82
CA PHE A 50 1.47 -33.95 25.20
C PHE A 50 0.36 -33.10 25.82
N THR A 51 0.38 -31.78 25.60
CA THR A 51 -0.69 -30.87 26.04
C THR A 51 -2.04 -31.28 25.45
N TYR A 52 -2.10 -31.50 24.14
CA TYR A 52 -3.34 -31.91 23.47
C TYR A 52 -3.85 -33.28 23.96
N GLY A 53 -2.96 -34.27 24.07
CA GLY A 53 -3.30 -35.60 24.60
C GLY A 53 -3.81 -35.55 26.05
N SER A 54 -3.22 -34.68 26.87
CA SER A 54 -3.70 -34.43 28.23
C SER A 54 -5.11 -33.86 28.24
N MET A 55 -5.40 -32.85 27.40
CA MET A 55 -6.75 -32.28 27.26
C MET A 55 -7.79 -33.32 26.85
N LEU A 56 -7.45 -34.20 25.89
CA LEU A 56 -8.32 -35.30 25.48
C LEU A 56 -8.56 -36.28 26.63
N SER A 57 -7.52 -36.66 27.37
CA SER A 57 -7.62 -37.56 28.53
C SER A 57 -8.55 -36.99 29.61
N TYR A 58 -8.41 -35.70 29.95
CA TYR A 58 -9.32 -35.03 30.89
C TYR A 58 -10.76 -34.97 30.38
N THR A 59 -10.94 -34.75 29.08
CA THR A 59 -12.26 -34.72 28.44
C THR A 59 -12.94 -36.09 28.48
N ILE A 60 -12.22 -37.17 28.16
CA ILE A 60 -12.71 -38.55 28.21
C ILE A 60 -13.09 -38.95 29.64
N LYS A 61 -12.33 -38.48 30.64
CA LYS A 61 -12.63 -38.71 32.07
C LYS A 61 -13.84 -37.91 32.59
N GLY A 62 -14.45 -37.07 31.75
CA GLY A 62 -15.60 -36.25 32.13
C GLY A 62 -15.28 -35.16 33.15
N ILE A 63 -14.00 -34.79 33.29
CA ILE A 63 -13.58 -33.77 34.26
C ILE A 63 -13.93 -32.39 33.68
N PRO A 64 -14.81 -31.61 34.35
CA PRO A 64 -15.11 -30.25 33.91
C PRO A 64 -13.89 -29.36 34.17
N ASP A 65 -13.36 -28.77 33.12
CA ASP A 65 -12.26 -27.80 33.18
C ASP A 65 -12.75 -26.46 32.62
N PRO A 66 -13.00 -25.46 33.47
CA PRO A 66 -13.43 -24.12 33.04
C PRO A 66 -12.42 -23.40 32.15
N SER A 67 -11.14 -23.83 32.15
CA SER A 67 -10.07 -23.23 31.34
C SER A 67 -9.79 -23.99 30.05
N ARG A 68 -10.56 -25.03 29.73
CA ARG A 68 -10.34 -25.89 28.56
C ARG A 68 -10.19 -25.08 27.26
N ASP A 69 -11.10 -24.16 26.99
CA ASP A 69 -11.10 -23.37 25.76
C ASP A 69 -9.90 -22.43 25.69
N LYS A 70 -9.48 -21.85 26.83
CA LYS A 70 -8.28 -21.01 26.91
C LYS A 70 -7.01 -21.81 26.59
N ILE A 71 -6.91 -23.02 27.15
CA ILE A 71 -5.78 -23.92 26.89
C ILE A 71 -5.79 -24.35 25.42
N TYR A 72 -6.96 -24.66 24.86
CA TYR A 72 -7.11 -25.07 23.47
C TYR A 72 -6.72 -23.93 22.50
N ASN A 73 -7.17 -22.71 22.75
CA ASN A 73 -6.83 -21.55 21.93
C ASN A 73 -5.34 -21.22 22.02
N ARG A 74 -4.73 -21.34 23.21
CA ARG A 74 -3.29 -21.18 23.39
C ARG A 74 -2.50 -22.27 22.64
N LEU A 75 -3.00 -23.51 22.65
CA LEU A 75 -2.42 -24.60 21.88
C LEU A 75 -2.48 -24.29 20.38
N LEU A 76 -3.65 -23.91 19.86
CA LEU A 76 -3.80 -23.51 18.45
C LEU A 76 -2.83 -22.39 18.06
N ALA A 77 -2.78 -21.31 18.86
CA ALA A 77 -1.87 -20.19 18.64
C ALA A 77 -0.40 -20.66 18.61
N SER A 78 -0.02 -21.57 19.52
CA SER A 78 1.34 -22.11 19.58
C SER A 78 1.70 -22.98 18.36
N VAL A 79 0.74 -23.75 17.82
CA VAL A 79 0.98 -24.56 16.61
C VAL A 79 1.06 -23.67 15.37
N TYR A 80 0.24 -22.61 15.30
CA TYR A 80 0.35 -21.59 14.26
C TYR A 80 1.72 -20.89 14.29
N GLU A 81 2.17 -20.46 15.47
CA GLU A 81 3.47 -19.81 15.64
C GLU A 81 4.63 -20.75 15.25
N LEU A 82 4.56 -22.02 15.63
CA LEU A 82 5.53 -23.03 15.22
C LEU A 82 5.58 -23.17 13.69
N ALA A 83 4.43 -23.23 13.03
CA ALA A 83 4.34 -23.32 11.58
C ALA A 83 4.88 -22.06 10.88
N ASP A 84 4.61 -20.87 11.43
CA ASP A 84 5.14 -19.60 10.91
C ASP A 84 6.67 -19.58 10.98
N ASN A 85 7.24 -19.90 12.14
CA ASN A 85 8.69 -19.89 12.34
C ASN A 85 9.39 -20.86 11.37
N LEU A 86 8.85 -22.06 11.21
CA LEU A 86 9.36 -23.04 10.24
C LEU A 86 9.20 -22.57 8.80
N ARG A 87 8.06 -21.95 8.44
CA ARG A 87 7.87 -21.35 7.11
C ARG A 87 8.94 -20.29 6.84
N MET A 88 9.15 -19.36 7.78
CA MET A 88 10.13 -18.30 7.62
C MET A 88 11.56 -18.84 7.52
N GLU A 89 11.91 -19.87 8.29
CA GLU A 89 13.21 -20.56 8.18
C GLU A 89 13.39 -21.29 6.85
N LEU A 90 12.34 -21.90 6.31
CA LEU A 90 12.39 -22.55 5.00
C LEU A 90 12.52 -21.54 3.87
N ILE A 91 11.74 -20.45 3.93
CA ILE A 91 11.81 -19.35 2.96
C ILE A 91 13.19 -18.69 3.01
N SER A 92 13.76 -18.48 4.20
CA SER A 92 15.08 -17.85 4.33
C SER A 92 16.21 -18.65 3.68
N LYS A 93 16.00 -19.95 3.39
CA LYS A 93 16.95 -20.81 2.66
C LYS A 93 16.75 -20.78 1.14
N THR A 94 15.69 -20.12 0.65
CA THR A 94 15.47 -19.89 -0.78
C THR A 94 16.36 -18.76 -1.30
N GLY A 95 16.63 -18.75 -2.61
CA GLY A 95 17.44 -17.73 -3.28
C GLY A 95 16.62 -16.56 -3.84
N THR A 96 15.48 -16.23 -3.23
CA THR A 96 14.59 -15.15 -3.67
C THR A 96 15.17 -13.77 -3.39
N GLN A 97 14.77 -12.76 -4.15
CA GLN A 97 15.26 -11.39 -3.98
C GLN A 97 14.86 -10.78 -2.64
N VAL A 98 13.63 -11.01 -2.16
CA VAL A 98 13.16 -10.56 -0.84
C VAL A 98 14.02 -11.15 0.29
N VAL A 99 14.44 -12.41 0.17
CA VAL A 99 15.33 -13.05 1.15
C VAL A 99 16.72 -12.43 1.11
N ALA A 100 17.24 -12.11 -0.08
CA ALA A 100 18.52 -11.41 -0.21
C ALA A 100 18.46 -10.01 0.41
N MET A 101 17.38 -9.25 0.18
CA MET A 101 17.14 -7.94 0.82
C MET A 101 17.14 -8.06 2.34
N LYS A 102 16.39 -9.03 2.89
CA LYS A 102 16.34 -9.26 4.34
C LYS A 102 17.72 -9.60 4.92
N ARG A 103 18.47 -10.51 4.27
CA ARG A 103 19.82 -10.89 4.73
C ARG A 103 20.80 -9.72 4.70
N ASN A 104 20.72 -8.86 3.68
CA ASN A 104 21.56 -7.67 3.59
C ASN A 104 21.24 -6.71 4.75
N LEU A 105 19.96 -6.44 4.99
CA LEU A 105 19.52 -5.60 6.12
C LEU A 105 19.99 -6.17 7.47
N GLU A 106 19.79 -7.47 7.72
CA GLU A 106 20.25 -8.12 8.95
C GLU A 106 21.79 -8.07 9.09
N ARG A 107 22.52 -8.18 7.98
CA ARG A 107 23.98 -8.11 7.99
C ARG A 107 24.45 -6.69 8.32
N ASP A 108 23.82 -5.68 7.75
CA ASP A 108 24.16 -4.28 7.98
C ASP A 108 23.87 -3.89 9.45
N MET A 109 22.73 -4.31 10.00
CA MET A 109 22.43 -4.15 11.44
C MET A 109 23.50 -4.80 12.34
N ARG A 110 23.94 -6.03 12.02
CA ARG A 110 25.00 -6.72 12.77
C ARG A 110 26.35 -6.02 12.67
N HIS A 111 26.65 -5.40 11.52
CA HIS A 111 27.89 -4.65 11.34
C HIS A 111 27.93 -3.38 12.18
N GLU A 112 26.79 -2.71 12.31
CA GLU A 112 26.63 -1.51 13.12
C GLU A 112 26.43 -1.82 14.62
N ASN A 113 26.21 -3.11 14.95
CA ASN A 113 25.90 -3.57 16.30
C ASN A 113 24.66 -2.87 16.88
N GLU A 114 23.68 -2.66 16.01
CA GLU A 114 22.39 -2.03 16.33
C GLU A 114 21.27 -3.07 16.25
N ASP A 115 20.30 -2.97 17.15
CA ASP A 115 19.00 -3.61 16.96
C ASP A 115 18.00 -2.72 16.21
N MET A 116 16.79 -3.23 15.99
CA MET A 116 15.77 -2.50 15.23
C MET A 116 15.32 -1.24 15.96
N ALA A 117 15.13 -1.31 17.28
CA ALA A 117 14.68 -0.19 18.08
C ALA A 117 15.71 0.93 18.11
N GLU A 118 17.00 0.60 18.28
CA GLU A 118 18.12 1.54 18.20
C GLU A 118 18.20 2.21 16.83
N SER A 119 18.11 1.42 15.75
CA SER A 119 18.17 1.94 14.38
C SER A 119 16.98 2.86 14.05
N LEU A 120 15.78 2.54 14.56
CA LEU A 120 14.60 3.38 14.42
C LEU A 120 14.68 4.65 15.28
N MET A 121 15.31 4.59 16.46
CA MET A 121 15.48 5.74 17.34
C MET A 121 16.31 6.85 16.67
N GLY A 122 17.35 6.49 15.90
CA GLY A 122 18.16 7.43 15.14
C GLY A 122 17.35 8.33 14.20
N LEU A 123 16.26 7.82 13.61
CA LEU A 123 15.38 8.59 12.71
C LEU A 123 14.74 9.80 13.39
N SER A 124 14.33 9.66 14.65
CA SER A 124 13.68 10.75 15.39
C SER A 124 14.68 11.84 15.76
N PHE A 125 15.91 11.46 16.13
CA PHE A 125 16.93 12.41 16.56
C PHE A 125 17.61 13.12 15.37
N ASP A 126 17.87 12.40 14.28
CA ASP A 126 18.53 12.97 13.11
C ASP A 126 17.64 14.00 12.41
N HIS A 127 16.32 13.80 12.36
CA HIS A 127 15.41 14.78 11.77
C HIS A 127 15.25 16.04 12.65
N GLU A 128 15.14 15.91 13.97
CA GLU A 128 15.08 17.07 14.87
C GLU A 128 16.36 17.92 14.77
N LEU A 129 17.52 17.28 14.68
CA LEU A 129 18.80 17.97 14.49
C LEU A 129 18.88 18.64 13.11
N ASP A 130 18.39 17.96 12.06
CA ASP A 130 18.35 18.51 10.70
C ASP A 130 17.37 19.69 10.60
N GLU A 131 16.17 19.63 11.18
CA GLU A 131 15.19 20.73 11.23
C GLU A 131 15.79 22.00 11.86
N MET A 132 16.58 21.86 12.93
CA MET A 132 17.31 22.99 13.52
C MET A 132 18.42 23.55 12.62
N LEU A 133 18.97 22.75 11.70
CA LEU A 133 20.01 23.18 10.74
C LEU A 133 19.41 23.74 9.44
N ARG A 134 18.16 23.39 9.14
CA ARG A 134 17.38 23.81 7.95
C ARG A 134 16.99 25.28 7.91
N ASP A 135 17.11 26.00 9.03
CA ASP A 135 17.01 27.48 9.04
C ASP A 135 18.07 28.16 8.14
N THR A 136 19.04 27.39 7.63
CA THR A 136 19.99 27.81 6.60
C THR A 136 19.96 26.88 5.37
N ALA A 137 19.06 27.19 4.42
CA ALA A 137 19.04 26.75 3.01
C ALA A 137 19.34 25.27 2.71
N LEU A 138 18.27 24.46 2.61
CA LEU A 138 18.30 23.03 2.25
C LEU A 138 18.75 22.67 0.84
N PHE A 139 18.82 23.66 -0.05
CA PHE A 139 19.01 23.45 -1.47
C PHE A 139 20.08 24.43 -1.95
N ASP A 140 21.20 23.88 -2.42
CA ASP A 140 22.05 24.57 -3.38
C ASP A 140 21.64 24.02 -4.76
N ASP A 141 21.46 24.91 -5.74
CA ASP A 141 20.64 24.74 -6.96
C ASP A 141 20.95 23.51 -7.87
N GLU A 142 21.94 22.66 -7.54
CA GLU A 142 22.38 21.53 -8.36
C GLU A 142 22.26 20.13 -7.72
N THR A 143 22.25 19.98 -6.38
CA THR A 143 22.38 18.67 -5.72
C THR A 143 21.58 18.52 -4.42
N GLU A 144 21.00 17.34 -4.19
CA GLU A 144 20.41 16.95 -2.89
C GLU A 144 21.48 17.10 -1.78
N SER A 145 21.16 17.80 -0.70
CA SER A 145 22.10 17.97 0.42
C SER A 145 22.50 16.62 1.01
N GLU A 146 23.71 16.53 1.57
CA GLU A 146 24.19 15.27 2.16
C GLU A 146 23.25 14.79 3.28
N THR A 147 22.72 15.72 4.08
CA THR A 147 21.77 15.39 5.14
C THR A 147 20.44 14.85 4.60
N ALA A 148 19.90 15.45 3.52
CA ALA A 148 18.69 14.92 2.87
C ALA A 148 18.92 13.51 2.31
N ILE A 149 20.10 13.23 1.75
CA ILE A 149 20.48 11.89 1.29
C ILE A 149 20.55 10.90 2.47
N GLN A 150 21.17 11.30 3.59
CA GLN A 150 21.27 10.46 4.79
C GLN A 150 19.89 10.16 5.39
N HIS A 151 19.04 11.18 5.51
CA HIS A 151 17.66 11.04 5.95
C HIS A 151 16.88 10.08 5.04
N ARG A 152 16.96 10.25 3.73
CA ARG A 152 16.30 9.36 2.76
C ARG A 152 16.77 7.90 2.90
N LYS A 153 18.09 7.67 3.10
CA LYS A 153 18.62 6.32 3.37
C LYS A 153 18.07 5.74 4.67
N ALA A 154 17.99 6.54 5.71
CA ALA A 154 17.45 6.13 7.00
C ALA A 154 15.96 5.75 6.87
N ILE A 155 15.16 6.55 6.15
CA ILE A 155 13.75 6.24 5.87
C ILE A 155 13.59 4.96 5.05
N ILE A 156 14.44 4.73 4.04
CA ILE A 156 14.44 3.47 3.26
C ILE A 156 14.78 2.27 4.15
N ARG A 157 15.75 2.42 5.06
CA ARG A 157 16.11 1.40 6.05
C ARG A 157 14.94 1.13 7.00
N ALA A 158 14.27 2.16 7.50
CA ALA A 158 13.08 2.05 8.35
C ALA A 158 11.97 1.26 7.66
N PHE A 159 11.69 1.57 6.39
CA PHE A 159 10.74 0.82 5.56
C PHE A 159 11.14 -0.66 5.50
N GLY A 160 12.42 -0.94 5.23
CA GLY A 160 12.97 -2.30 5.19
C GLY A 160 12.77 -3.05 6.51
N LEU A 161 13.03 -2.42 7.65
CA LEU A 161 12.87 -3.01 8.98
C LEU A 161 11.40 -3.35 9.26
N LEU A 162 10.48 -2.40 9.03
CA LEU A 162 9.04 -2.60 9.23
C LEU A 162 8.48 -3.74 8.38
N TRP A 163 8.96 -3.87 7.14
CA TRP A 163 8.53 -4.91 6.22
C TRP A 163 9.18 -6.28 6.50
N LEU A 164 10.51 -6.32 6.64
CA LEU A 164 11.31 -7.54 6.61
C LEU A 164 11.62 -8.13 7.99
N THR A 165 11.35 -7.42 9.09
CA THR A 165 11.35 -8.02 10.44
C THR A 165 10.14 -8.95 10.60
N ASP A 166 10.37 -10.19 11.04
CA ASP A 166 9.33 -11.23 11.09
C ASP A 166 8.31 -10.98 12.21
N LYS A 167 8.80 -10.62 13.39
CA LYS A 167 8.00 -10.30 14.58
C LYS A 167 8.64 -9.11 15.29
N LEU A 168 7.84 -8.09 15.59
CA LEU A 168 8.29 -6.96 16.39
C LEU A 168 8.41 -7.37 17.87
N SER A 169 9.48 -6.91 18.50
CA SER A 169 9.61 -6.87 19.94
C SER A 169 8.69 -5.80 20.55
N GLU A 170 8.57 -5.76 21.87
CA GLU A 170 7.83 -4.67 22.54
C GLU A 170 8.52 -3.33 22.38
N ASP A 171 9.86 -3.32 22.38
CA ASP A 171 10.63 -2.10 22.19
C ASP A 171 10.54 -1.63 20.75
N ASP A 172 10.63 -2.53 19.77
CA ASP A 172 10.44 -2.20 18.35
C ASP A 172 9.09 -1.51 18.15
N ALA A 173 8.01 -2.10 18.68
CA ALA A 173 6.68 -1.54 18.54
C ALA A 173 6.56 -0.16 19.22
N SER A 174 7.16 0.01 20.41
CA SER A 174 7.22 1.29 21.12
C SER A 174 7.96 2.37 20.31
N GLN A 175 9.12 2.05 19.71
CA GLN A 175 9.84 3.00 18.86
C GLN A 175 9.07 3.33 17.58
N VAL A 176 8.40 2.35 16.97
CA VAL A 176 7.53 2.61 15.81
C VAL A 176 6.42 3.58 16.17
N SER A 177 5.71 3.39 17.28
CA SER A 177 4.69 4.35 17.74
C SER A 177 5.27 5.75 17.92
N ARG A 178 6.46 5.89 18.54
CA ARG A 178 7.13 7.19 18.70
C ARG A 178 7.46 7.88 17.37
N ILE A 179 7.88 7.13 16.36
CA ILE A 179 8.12 7.68 15.01
C ILE A 179 6.82 8.25 14.42
N PHE A 180 5.70 7.55 14.60
CA PHE A 180 4.41 8.01 14.10
C PHE A 180 3.85 9.20 14.88
N ASP A 181 4.17 9.32 16.17
CA ASP A 181 3.80 10.46 17.01
C ASP A 181 4.74 11.66 16.82
N SER A 182 5.97 11.45 16.34
CA SER A 182 6.96 12.52 16.15
C SER A 182 6.53 13.53 15.09
N PRO A 183 6.46 14.84 15.40
CA PRO A 183 6.10 15.87 14.42
C PRO A 183 7.18 16.05 13.33
N SER A 184 8.41 15.67 13.62
CA SER A 184 9.56 15.78 12.71
C SER A 184 9.43 14.86 11.51
N ILE A 185 8.77 13.70 11.64
CA ILE A 185 8.54 12.84 10.48
C ILE A 185 7.29 13.30 9.73
N PRO A 186 7.41 13.71 8.46
CA PRO A 186 6.30 14.21 7.68
C PRO A 186 5.29 13.11 7.35
N TRP A 187 4.04 13.52 7.11
CA TRP A 187 2.92 12.62 6.85
C TRP A 187 3.16 11.66 5.67
N TYR A 188 3.92 12.07 4.65
CA TYR A 188 4.17 11.27 3.45
C TYR A 188 5.09 10.08 3.73
N GLU A 189 6.11 10.26 4.58
CA GLU A 189 7.00 9.19 5.04
C GLU A 189 6.27 8.23 5.99
N LYS A 190 5.50 8.77 6.94
CA LYS A 190 4.60 7.96 7.80
C LYS A 190 3.66 7.11 6.96
N SER A 191 2.99 7.71 5.98
CA SER A 191 2.07 7.02 5.07
C SER A 191 2.74 5.91 4.24
N MET A 192 4.01 6.10 3.87
CA MET A 192 4.83 5.08 3.22
C MET A 192 5.19 3.95 4.20
N MET A 193 5.55 4.27 5.45
CA MET A 193 5.84 3.29 6.50
C MET A 193 4.62 2.43 6.90
N VAL A 194 3.40 2.99 6.86
CA VAL A 194 2.15 2.21 7.01
C VAL A 194 2.05 1.10 5.95
N SER A 195 2.52 1.39 4.74
CA SER A 195 2.55 0.39 3.67
C SER A 195 3.58 -0.71 3.98
N ALA A 196 4.73 -0.36 4.57
CA ALA A 196 5.71 -1.35 5.03
C ALA A 196 5.12 -2.29 6.09
N LEU A 197 4.35 -1.77 7.05
CA LEU A 197 3.61 -2.58 8.02
C LEU A 197 2.62 -3.54 7.34
N THR A 198 1.88 -3.05 6.34
CA THR A 198 0.93 -3.85 5.55
C THR A 198 1.62 -4.97 4.78
N LEU A 199 2.74 -4.68 4.10
CA LEU A 199 3.55 -5.70 3.42
C LEU A 199 4.17 -6.69 4.42
N GLY A 200 4.53 -6.21 5.60
CA GLY A 200 5.00 -7.05 6.71
C GLY A 200 3.95 -8.07 7.14
N MET A 201 2.70 -7.60 7.31
CA MET A 201 1.55 -8.46 7.61
C MET A 201 1.28 -9.47 6.50
N LEU A 202 1.39 -9.07 5.22
CA LEU A 202 1.22 -9.99 4.09
C LEU A 202 2.26 -11.13 4.09
N ARG A 203 3.48 -10.84 4.58
CA ARG A 203 4.57 -11.81 4.66
C ARG A 203 4.43 -12.77 5.83
N CYS A 204 4.11 -12.27 7.03
CA CYS A 204 3.97 -13.09 8.24
C CYS A 204 2.98 -12.42 9.21
N PHE A 205 2.16 -13.22 9.90
CA PHE A 205 1.28 -12.70 10.94
C PHE A 205 2.09 -12.12 12.09
N ASP A 206 1.85 -10.88 12.48
CA ASP A 206 2.44 -10.28 13.68
C ASP A 206 1.38 -9.49 14.44
N SER A 207 1.14 -9.87 15.69
CA SER A 207 0.14 -9.19 16.52
C SER A 207 0.49 -7.73 16.77
N ARG A 208 1.77 -7.39 16.94
CA ARG A 208 2.19 -6.02 17.23
C ARG A 208 2.04 -5.11 16.01
N LYS A 209 2.32 -5.61 14.80
CA LYS A 209 2.04 -4.86 13.57
C LYS A 209 0.55 -4.60 13.37
N LEU A 210 -0.31 -5.59 13.64
CA LEU A 210 -1.76 -5.38 13.55
C LEU A 210 -2.27 -4.40 14.62
N ILE A 211 -1.70 -4.45 15.82
CA ILE A 211 -1.97 -3.48 16.89
C ILE A 211 -1.56 -2.07 16.43
N LEU A 212 -0.35 -1.89 15.89
CA LEU A 212 0.11 -0.61 15.35
C LEU A 212 -0.80 -0.11 14.23
N LEU A 213 -1.22 -0.96 13.28
CA LEU A 213 -2.19 -0.58 12.25
C LEU A 213 -3.52 -0.12 12.86
N THR A 214 -3.99 -0.77 13.93
CA THR A 214 -5.21 -0.37 14.65
C THR A 214 -5.03 0.96 15.39
N GLU A 215 -3.86 1.24 15.95
CA GLU A 215 -3.53 2.54 16.56
C GLU A 215 -3.50 3.64 15.50
N LEU A 216 -2.82 3.39 14.38
CA LEU A 216 -2.65 4.35 13.29
C LEU A 216 -3.96 4.66 12.54
N TYR A 217 -4.95 3.76 12.57
CA TYR A 217 -6.31 4.09 12.11
C TYR A 217 -6.95 5.24 12.91
N ASN A 218 -6.54 5.44 14.17
CA ASN A 218 -7.00 6.56 14.99
C ASN A 218 -6.14 7.83 14.82
N ALA A 219 -5.16 7.84 13.91
CA ALA A 219 -4.37 9.03 13.64
C ALA A 219 -5.24 10.19 13.13
N GLU A 220 -4.89 11.42 13.50
CA GLU A 220 -5.60 12.62 13.05
C GLU A 220 -5.48 12.83 11.53
N ASP A 221 -4.35 12.43 10.95
CA ASP A 221 -4.14 12.54 9.51
C ASP A 221 -4.86 11.41 8.76
N PRO A 222 -5.88 11.72 7.92
CA PRO A 222 -6.61 10.70 7.17
C PRO A 222 -5.73 9.92 6.21
N ARG A 223 -4.60 10.49 5.75
CA ARG A 223 -3.68 9.82 4.81
C ARG A 223 -2.97 8.65 5.49
N ILE A 224 -2.71 8.75 6.79
CA ILE A 224 -2.17 7.67 7.62
C ILE A 224 -3.30 6.71 8.00
N ALA A 225 -4.41 7.23 8.53
CA ALA A 225 -5.52 6.44 9.04
C ALA A 225 -6.15 5.52 7.99
N GLN A 226 -6.45 6.05 6.80
CA GLN A 226 -7.08 5.27 5.72
C GLN A 226 -6.14 4.18 5.18
N ARG A 227 -4.84 4.46 5.09
CA ARG A 227 -3.85 3.44 4.69
C ARG A 227 -3.72 2.33 5.74
N ALA A 228 -3.78 2.70 7.02
CA ALA A 228 -3.75 1.74 8.11
C ALA A 228 -4.98 0.84 8.10
N LEU A 229 -6.16 1.41 7.84
CA LEU A 229 -7.40 0.65 7.69
C LEU A 229 -7.34 -0.32 6.50
N VAL A 230 -6.78 0.09 5.36
CA VAL A 230 -6.54 -0.83 4.23
C VAL A 230 -5.67 -2.01 4.67
N GLY A 231 -4.57 -1.75 5.41
CA GLY A 231 -3.73 -2.80 5.98
C GLY A 231 -4.45 -3.72 6.96
N MET A 232 -5.36 -3.18 7.77
CA MET A 232 -6.22 -3.96 8.68
C MET A 232 -7.15 -4.90 7.89
N ILE A 233 -7.89 -4.39 6.90
CA ILE A 233 -8.84 -5.20 6.10
C ILE A 233 -8.12 -6.33 5.35
N ILE A 234 -6.93 -6.06 4.80
CA ILE A 234 -6.08 -7.09 4.19
C ILE A 234 -5.68 -8.14 5.24
N SER A 235 -5.25 -7.69 6.42
CA SER A 235 -4.87 -8.59 7.52
C SER A 235 -6.04 -9.46 7.99
N PHE A 236 -7.26 -8.90 8.04
CA PHE A 236 -8.48 -9.63 8.41
C PHE A 236 -8.79 -10.73 7.39
N SER A 237 -8.62 -10.42 6.11
CA SER A 237 -8.83 -11.37 5.01
C SER A 237 -7.89 -12.58 5.07
N ILE A 238 -6.67 -12.39 5.57
CA ILE A 238 -5.64 -13.44 5.59
C ILE A 238 -5.65 -14.21 6.93
N TYR A 239 -5.91 -13.51 8.05
CA TYR A 239 -5.64 -13.99 9.40
C TYR A 239 -6.85 -14.04 10.34
N ASP A 240 -8.09 -13.93 9.84
CA ASP A 240 -9.36 -14.00 10.59
C ASP A 240 -9.29 -14.87 11.87
N ARG A 241 -9.06 -16.18 11.71
CA ARG A 241 -8.99 -17.12 12.84
C ARG A 241 -7.88 -16.83 13.84
N ARG A 242 -6.74 -16.33 13.39
CA ARG A 242 -5.59 -16.03 14.26
C ARG A 242 -5.82 -14.78 15.07
N ILE A 243 -6.53 -13.81 14.50
CA ILE A 243 -6.93 -12.58 15.18
C ILE A 243 -7.85 -12.92 16.36
N LEU A 244 -8.85 -13.78 16.14
CA LEU A 244 -9.77 -14.24 17.19
C LEU A 244 -9.08 -14.98 18.34
N LEU A 245 -7.94 -15.63 18.08
CA LEU A 245 -7.15 -16.30 19.11
C LEU A 245 -6.33 -15.33 19.97
N ASN A 246 -6.17 -14.08 19.53
CA ASN A 246 -5.32 -13.10 20.20
C ASN A 246 -6.17 -12.06 20.95
N THR A 247 -6.25 -12.22 22.27
CA THR A 247 -7.06 -11.34 23.14
C THR A 247 -6.63 -9.88 23.06
N SER A 248 -5.34 -9.56 22.98
CA SER A 248 -4.91 -8.15 22.96
C SER A 248 -5.28 -7.43 21.66
N ILE A 249 -5.36 -8.16 20.55
CA ILE A 249 -5.87 -7.63 19.29
C ILE A 249 -7.39 -7.47 19.40
N MET A 250 -8.10 -8.49 19.87
CA MET A 250 -9.55 -8.45 20.01
C MET A 250 -10.02 -7.33 20.94
N ASP A 251 -9.35 -7.10 22.06
CA ASP A 251 -9.68 -6.02 23.00
C ASP A 251 -9.63 -4.65 22.31
N ARG A 252 -8.66 -4.42 21.41
CA ARG A 252 -8.54 -3.18 20.64
C ARG A 252 -9.58 -3.09 19.52
N LEU A 253 -9.83 -4.18 18.81
CA LEU A 253 -10.82 -4.21 17.73
C LEU A 253 -12.25 -4.05 18.26
N MET A 254 -12.56 -4.56 19.45
CA MET A 254 -13.88 -4.43 20.07
C MET A 254 -14.26 -2.98 20.39
N VAL A 255 -13.30 -2.06 20.45
CA VAL A 255 -13.58 -0.61 20.55
C VAL A 255 -14.20 -0.06 19.25
N LEU A 256 -13.95 -0.72 18.12
CA LEU A 256 -14.51 -0.36 16.81
C LEU A 256 -15.90 -0.97 16.57
N LYS A 257 -16.34 -1.88 17.44
CA LYS A 257 -17.67 -2.47 17.35
C LYS A 257 -18.73 -1.37 17.43
N ASP A 258 -19.75 -1.47 16.58
CA ASP A 258 -20.85 -0.51 16.48
C ASP A 258 -20.40 0.92 16.08
N ASN A 259 -19.17 1.09 15.56
CA ASN A 259 -18.67 2.36 15.05
C ASN A 259 -19.07 2.54 13.58
N GLU A 260 -20.07 3.38 13.31
CA GLU A 260 -20.61 3.65 11.97
C GLU A 260 -19.55 4.17 10.99
N ARG A 261 -18.61 5.00 11.45
CA ARG A 261 -17.50 5.49 10.63
C ARG A 261 -16.61 4.33 10.18
N PHE A 262 -16.22 3.47 11.10
CA PHE A 262 -15.41 2.30 10.77
C PHE A 262 -16.13 1.37 9.79
N ALA A 263 -17.41 1.08 10.02
CA ALA A 263 -18.19 0.22 9.14
C ALA A 263 -18.25 0.77 7.70
N THR A 264 -18.55 2.07 7.56
CA THR A 264 -18.66 2.74 6.26
C THR A 264 -17.32 2.83 5.53
N GLU A 265 -16.24 3.15 6.23
CA GLU A 265 -14.89 3.22 5.65
C GLU A 265 -14.38 1.82 5.27
N ALA A 266 -14.62 0.80 6.11
CA ALA A 266 -14.28 -0.58 5.84
C ALA A 266 -15.03 -1.13 4.62
N GLU A 267 -16.34 -0.89 4.52
CA GLU A 267 -17.14 -1.24 3.36
C GLU A 267 -16.58 -0.61 2.08
N THR A 268 -16.27 0.69 2.15
CA THR A 268 -15.67 1.44 1.04
C THR A 268 -14.37 0.78 0.58
N ILE A 269 -13.48 0.42 1.50
CA ILE A 269 -12.22 -0.25 1.18
C ILE A 269 -12.44 -1.62 0.54
N ILE A 270 -13.35 -2.44 1.08
CA ILE A 270 -13.67 -3.77 0.53
C ILE A 270 -14.17 -3.64 -0.91
N ILE A 271 -15.10 -2.72 -1.17
CA ILE A 271 -15.62 -2.45 -2.52
C ILE A 271 -14.48 -2.04 -3.46
N GLN A 272 -13.59 -1.14 -3.02
CA GLN A 272 -12.49 -0.66 -3.86
C GLN A 272 -11.43 -1.74 -4.13
N LEU A 273 -11.12 -2.61 -3.16
CA LEU A 273 -10.23 -3.76 -3.37
C LEU A 273 -10.83 -4.74 -4.40
N ILE A 274 -12.15 -4.99 -4.35
CA ILE A 274 -12.84 -5.82 -5.34
C ILE A 274 -12.83 -5.16 -6.71
N ARG A 275 -13.16 -3.87 -6.80
CA ARG A 275 -13.14 -3.09 -8.07
C ARG A 275 -11.77 -3.12 -8.73
N ALA A 276 -10.70 -2.97 -7.95
CA ALA A 276 -9.34 -3.01 -8.47
C ALA A 276 -8.99 -4.34 -9.16
N LYS A 277 -9.64 -5.46 -8.81
CA LYS A 277 -9.43 -6.75 -9.51
C LYS A 277 -9.94 -6.73 -10.96
N ASP A 278 -10.94 -5.89 -11.25
CA ASP A 278 -11.51 -5.74 -12.59
C ASP A 278 -10.77 -4.69 -13.45
N THR A 279 -9.77 -4.00 -12.90
CA THR A 279 -9.00 -2.94 -13.57
C THR A 279 -8.50 -3.36 -14.95
N GLU A 280 -7.91 -4.56 -15.11
CA GLU A 280 -7.39 -5.01 -16.41
C GLU A 280 -8.49 -5.11 -17.49
N LYS A 281 -9.70 -5.48 -17.10
CA LYS A 281 -10.85 -5.54 -18.01
C LYS A 281 -11.28 -4.12 -18.42
N ILE A 282 -11.28 -3.19 -17.47
CA ILE A 282 -11.63 -1.78 -17.69
C ILE A 282 -10.58 -1.11 -18.57
N THR A 283 -9.29 -1.26 -18.26
CA THR A 283 -8.18 -0.73 -19.08
C THR A 283 -8.25 -1.27 -20.51
N ARG A 284 -8.57 -2.57 -20.69
CA ARG A 284 -8.73 -3.16 -22.03
C ARG A 284 -9.91 -2.53 -22.78
N LYS A 285 -11.07 -2.40 -22.13
CA LYS A 285 -12.24 -1.74 -22.71
C LYS A 285 -11.92 -0.31 -23.14
N PHE A 286 -11.23 0.46 -22.31
CA PHE A 286 -10.82 1.82 -22.62
C PHE A 286 -9.90 1.87 -23.85
N ARG A 287 -8.84 1.07 -23.86
CA ARG A 287 -7.86 1.04 -24.96
C ARG A 287 -8.47 0.57 -26.27
N ASP A 288 -9.30 -0.45 -26.23
CA ASP A 288 -9.77 -1.14 -27.43
C ASP A 288 -11.07 -0.51 -28.00
N GLU A 289 -11.88 0.18 -27.18
CA GLU A 289 -13.17 0.75 -27.60
C GLU A 289 -13.25 2.28 -27.60
N ILE A 290 -12.45 2.98 -26.77
CA ILE A 290 -12.63 4.44 -26.57
C ILE A 290 -11.48 5.24 -27.17
N ILE A 291 -10.23 4.84 -26.96
CA ILE A 291 -9.07 5.50 -27.59
C ILE A 291 -9.24 5.63 -29.12
N PRO A 292 -9.66 4.59 -29.86
CA PRO A 292 -9.84 4.70 -31.31
C PRO A 292 -10.91 5.71 -31.72
N ASP A 293 -12.00 5.83 -30.95
CA ASP A 293 -13.08 6.77 -31.22
C ASP A 293 -12.64 8.22 -30.93
N VAL A 294 -11.86 8.43 -29.87
CA VAL A 294 -11.25 9.74 -29.55
C VAL A 294 -10.23 10.16 -30.61
N ILE A 295 -9.39 9.24 -31.10
CA ILE A 295 -8.42 9.54 -32.17
C ILE A 295 -9.16 9.96 -33.44
N LYS A 296 -10.16 9.20 -33.87
CA LYS A 296 -10.99 9.55 -35.05
C LYS A 296 -11.68 10.89 -34.87
N PHE A 297 -12.20 11.17 -33.68
CA PHE A 297 -12.80 12.48 -33.38
C PHE A 297 -11.76 13.60 -33.48
N ASN A 298 -10.55 13.42 -32.95
CA ASN A 298 -9.50 14.42 -33.05
C ASN A 298 -9.00 14.61 -34.49
N GLU A 299 -8.90 13.54 -35.29
CA GLU A 299 -8.59 13.62 -36.73
C GLU A 299 -9.68 14.37 -37.50
N ASP A 300 -10.96 14.04 -37.28
CA ASP A 300 -12.12 14.72 -37.87
C ASP A 300 -12.16 16.21 -37.48
N LEU A 301 -11.83 16.53 -36.21
CA LEU A 301 -11.77 17.88 -35.70
C LEU A 301 -10.60 18.64 -36.35
N SER A 302 -9.43 18.01 -36.44
CA SER A 302 -8.21 18.59 -37.03
C SER A 302 -8.37 18.89 -38.51
N GLU A 303 -8.96 17.97 -39.29
CA GLU A 303 -9.22 18.15 -40.72
C GLU A 303 -10.27 19.24 -40.99
N LYS A 304 -11.28 19.38 -40.11
CA LYS A 304 -12.36 20.36 -40.28
C LYS A 304 -12.00 21.76 -39.76
N LEU A 305 -11.16 21.87 -38.73
CA LEU A 305 -10.78 23.14 -38.09
C LEU A 305 -9.45 23.71 -38.58
N ASN A 306 -8.67 23.02 -39.42
CA ASN A 306 -7.35 23.50 -39.89
C ASN A 306 -6.48 23.99 -38.71
N LEU A 307 -6.21 23.09 -37.75
CA LEU A 307 -5.47 23.41 -36.51
C LEU A 307 -4.09 24.06 -36.73
N GLU A 308 -3.46 23.89 -37.90
CA GLU A 308 -2.22 24.60 -38.26
C GLU A 308 -2.38 26.14 -38.30
N LYS A 309 -3.60 26.67 -38.46
CA LYS A 309 -3.88 28.12 -38.44
C LYS A 309 -4.24 28.68 -37.07
N LEU A 310 -4.60 27.83 -36.11
CA LEU A 310 -5.05 28.21 -34.76
C LEU A 310 -3.90 28.34 -33.73
N MET A 311 -2.65 28.31 -34.19
CA MET A 311 -1.45 28.42 -33.34
C MET A 311 -1.14 29.85 -32.86
N THR A 312 -2.03 30.82 -33.07
CA THR A 312 -1.87 32.17 -32.53
C THR A 312 -2.42 32.23 -31.09
N PRO A 313 -1.63 32.73 -30.11
CA PRO A 313 -2.03 32.79 -28.70
C PRO A 313 -3.32 33.56 -28.40
N GLU A 314 -3.76 34.41 -29.34
CA GLU A 314 -4.89 35.33 -29.18
C GLU A 314 -6.25 34.68 -29.44
N GLU A 315 -6.32 33.54 -30.14
CA GLU A 315 -7.60 32.90 -30.50
C GLU A 315 -8.01 31.72 -29.60
N PHE A 316 -7.10 31.22 -28.75
CA PHE A 316 -7.42 30.14 -27.79
C PHE A 316 -8.04 30.66 -26.48
N GLN A 317 -8.01 31.98 -26.25
CA GLN A 317 -8.62 32.62 -25.06
C GLN A 317 -10.14 32.76 -25.17
N ASP A 318 -10.69 32.69 -26.38
CA ASP A 318 -12.14 32.69 -26.57
C ASP A 318 -12.64 31.25 -26.38
N LYS A 319 -13.51 31.01 -25.39
CA LYS A 319 -14.21 29.72 -25.22
C LYS A 319 -14.97 29.46 -26.51
N ASN A 320 -14.38 28.72 -27.45
CA ASN A 320 -14.91 28.60 -28.79
C ASN A 320 -16.29 27.90 -28.74
N PRO A 321 -17.42 28.61 -28.95
CA PRO A 321 -18.76 28.08 -28.75
C PRO A 321 -19.12 26.96 -29.75
N ASP A 322 -18.28 26.74 -30.74
CA ASP A 322 -18.48 25.70 -31.75
C ASP A 322 -18.04 24.31 -31.27
N TRP A 323 -17.23 24.18 -30.21
CA TRP A 323 -16.83 22.86 -29.67
C TRP A 323 -18.04 22.05 -29.20
N GLU A 324 -18.99 22.71 -28.54
CA GLU A 324 -20.25 22.12 -28.06
C GLU A 324 -21.05 21.49 -29.22
N LYS A 325 -21.10 22.18 -30.36
CA LYS A 325 -21.79 21.71 -31.58
C LYS A 325 -21.12 20.50 -32.24
N TYR A 326 -19.81 20.30 -32.05
CA TYR A 326 -19.12 19.11 -32.55
C TYR A 326 -19.36 17.88 -31.67
N PHE A 327 -19.47 18.08 -30.34
CA PHE A 327 -19.88 17.03 -29.41
C PHE A 327 -21.35 16.62 -29.61
N ASP A 328 -22.25 17.56 -29.94
CA ASP A 328 -23.65 17.29 -30.30
C ASP A 328 -23.80 16.33 -31.50
N ASN A 329 -22.83 16.33 -32.41
CA ASN A 329 -22.84 15.46 -33.60
C ASN A 329 -22.32 14.04 -33.33
N GLN A 330 -21.77 13.77 -32.14
CA GLN A 330 -21.31 12.44 -31.72
C GLN A 330 -21.78 12.07 -30.29
N PRO A 331 -23.10 11.94 -30.07
CA PRO A 331 -23.66 11.64 -28.74
C PRO A 331 -23.19 10.30 -28.17
N GLY A 332 -22.78 9.35 -29.03
CA GLY A 332 -22.19 8.09 -28.61
C GLY A 332 -20.82 8.23 -27.96
N LEU A 333 -19.99 9.20 -28.37
CA LEU A 333 -18.68 9.46 -27.78
C LEU A 333 -18.82 10.20 -26.45
N VAL A 334 -19.68 11.23 -26.38
CA VAL A 334 -19.97 11.97 -25.14
C VAL A 334 -20.42 11.02 -24.04
N ARG A 335 -21.39 10.14 -24.34
CA ARG A 335 -21.87 9.14 -23.39
C ARG A 335 -20.75 8.20 -22.92
N LYS A 336 -19.87 7.75 -23.81
CA LYS A 336 -18.72 6.90 -23.44
C LYS A 336 -17.74 7.63 -22.52
N LEU A 337 -17.47 8.92 -22.79
CA LEU A 337 -16.60 9.75 -21.97
C LEU A 337 -17.22 10.03 -20.58
N GLU A 338 -18.52 10.32 -20.50
CA GLU A 338 -19.23 10.44 -19.23
C GLU A 338 -19.23 9.12 -18.44
N GLU A 339 -19.53 8.00 -19.10
CA GLU A 339 -19.48 6.68 -18.47
C GLU A 339 -18.06 6.38 -17.92
N LEU A 340 -17.01 6.80 -18.62
CA LEU A 340 -15.63 6.67 -18.13
C LEU A 340 -15.31 7.57 -16.95
N THR A 341 -15.67 8.86 -17.01
CA THR A 341 -15.44 9.80 -15.91
C THR A 341 -16.15 9.29 -14.66
N ASN A 342 -17.39 8.80 -14.80
CA ASN A 342 -18.12 8.18 -13.70
C ASN A 342 -17.42 6.93 -13.16
N MET A 343 -16.96 6.01 -14.03
CA MET A 343 -16.19 4.83 -13.61
C MET A 343 -14.91 5.25 -12.86
N GLN A 344 -14.21 6.28 -13.35
CA GLN A 344 -12.99 6.78 -12.74
C GLN A 344 -13.24 7.42 -11.38
N MET A 345 -14.30 8.24 -11.25
CA MET A 345 -14.74 8.78 -9.96
C MET A 345 -15.15 7.68 -8.97
N ASP A 346 -15.66 6.57 -9.49
CA ASP A 346 -15.96 5.36 -8.72
C ASP A 346 -14.71 4.55 -8.32
N GLY A 347 -13.52 4.93 -8.78
CA GLY A 347 -12.24 4.30 -8.47
C GLY A 347 -11.77 3.28 -9.50
N ALA A 348 -12.47 3.14 -10.63
CA ALA A 348 -11.98 2.34 -11.74
C ALA A 348 -10.71 2.94 -12.33
N ASP A 349 -9.70 2.10 -12.52
CA ASP A 349 -8.41 2.55 -12.98
C ASP A 349 -8.29 2.49 -14.51
N VAL A 350 -8.42 3.66 -15.13
CA VAL A 350 -8.31 3.86 -16.57
C VAL A 350 -6.88 4.14 -17.02
N PHE A 351 -5.99 4.54 -16.11
CA PHE A 351 -4.66 5.08 -16.42
C PHE A 351 -3.51 4.08 -16.31
N LEU A 352 -3.73 2.89 -15.73
CA LEU A 352 -2.72 1.84 -15.64
C LEU A 352 -1.97 1.59 -16.94
N GLY A 353 -2.70 1.48 -18.07
CA GLY A 353 -2.11 1.23 -19.38
C GLY A 353 -1.16 2.33 -19.82
N ALA A 354 -1.52 3.59 -19.57
CA ALA A 354 -0.77 4.77 -20.01
C ALA A 354 0.53 4.96 -19.20
N PHE A 355 0.49 4.70 -17.89
CA PHE A 355 1.62 4.94 -16.99
C PHE A 355 2.48 3.71 -16.71
N SER A 356 2.06 2.51 -17.13
CA SER A 356 2.83 1.27 -16.89
C SER A 356 4.26 1.34 -17.43
N MET A 357 4.44 1.90 -18.64
CA MET A 357 5.77 2.10 -19.25
C MET A 357 6.62 3.11 -18.49
N LEU A 358 5.99 4.08 -17.83
CA LEU A 358 6.64 5.12 -17.04
C LEU A 358 7.04 4.63 -15.63
N LYS A 359 6.81 3.36 -15.28
CA LYS A 359 7.38 2.74 -14.07
C LYS A 359 8.83 2.26 -14.25
N SER A 360 9.43 2.55 -15.41
CA SER A 360 10.84 2.28 -15.71
C SER A 360 11.80 3.38 -15.24
N PHE A 361 11.29 4.53 -14.77
CA PHE A 361 12.12 5.59 -14.19
C PHE A 361 12.89 5.11 -12.97
N SER A 362 14.12 5.60 -12.78
CA SER A 362 14.99 5.26 -11.65
C SER A 362 14.37 5.59 -10.28
N PHE A 363 13.44 6.52 -10.21
CA PHE A 363 12.66 6.77 -9.00
C PHE A 363 12.01 5.48 -8.45
N PHE A 364 11.53 4.60 -9.32
CA PHE A 364 10.86 3.35 -8.94
C PHE A 364 11.82 2.17 -8.75
N SER A 365 13.14 2.35 -8.90
CA SER A 365 14.10 1.31 -8.51
C SER A 365 14.19 1.16 -6.99
N GLU A 366 13.91 2.25 -6.27
CA GLU A 366 13.74 2.22 -4.82
C GLU A 366 12.33 1.73 -4.48
N LEU A 367 12.24 0.57 -3.84
CA LEU A 367 10.96 -0.08 -3.54
C LEU A 367 9.99 0.82 -2.74
N PRO A 368 10.43 1.57 -1.70
CA PRO A 368 9.51 2.40 -0.91
C PRO A 368 8.76 3.44 -1.76
N ASN A 369 9.36 3.92 -2.85
CA ASN A 369 8.78 4.94 -3.73
C ASN A 369 7.51 4.48 -4.46
N TRP A 370 7.25 3.17 -4.54
CA TRP A 370 5.97 2.64 -5.05
C TRP A 370 4.79 2.97 -4.14
N PHE A 371 5.05 3.25 -2.86
CA PHE A 371 4.05 3.55 -1.84
C PHE A 371 4.11 4.99 -1.34
N MET A 372 5.03 5.80 -1.88
CA MET A 372 5.19 7.20 -1.50
C MET A 372 3.97 8.01 -1.96
N PRO A 373 3.24 8.69 -1.05
CA PRO A 373 2.26 9.68 -1.46
C PRO A 373 2.90 10.80 -2.26
N PHE A 374 2.16 11.38 -3.21
CA PHE A 374 2.68 12.50 -3.96
C PHE A 374 2.72 13.76 -3.08
N TYR A 375 3.84 14.47 -3.12
CA TYR A 375 4.01 15.81 -2.56
C TYR A 375 4.99 16.58 -3.44
N LYS A 376 4.71 17.86 -3.68
CA LYS A 376 5.42 18.66 -4.68
C LYS A 376 6.86 19.03 -4.29
N GLU A 377 7.15 19.04 -2.99
CA GLU A 377 8.48 19.34 -2.45
C GLU A 377 9.45 18.15 -2.55
N HIS A 378 9.01 16.99 -3.05
CA HIS A 378 9.86 15.82 -3.20
C HIS A 378 11.05 16.15 -4.14
N PHE A 379 12.27 15.79 -3.75
CA PHE A 379 13.49 16.12 -4.51
C PHE A 379 13.40 15.72 -5.99
N ALA A 380 12.90 14.51 -6.30
CA ALA A 380 12.71 14.06 -7.68
C ALA A 380 11.72 14.92 -8.50
N VAL A 381 10.71 15.52 -7.86
CA VAL A 381 9.75 16.44 -8.49
C VAL A 381 10.43 17.77 -8.79
N VAL A 382 11.05 18.38 -7.78
CA VAL A 382 11.79 19.64 -7.91
C VAL A 382 12.87 19.54 -8.99
N LYS A 383 13.63 18.43 -8.97
CA LYS A 383 14.67 18.16 -9.96
C LYS A 383 14.12 17.99 -11.38
N ALA A 384 12.98 17.32 -11.55
CA ALA A 384 12.39 17.10 -12.87
C ALA A 384 11.88 18.40 -13.51
N LEU A 385 11.46 19.36 -12.68
CA LEU A 385 10.89 20.63 -13.13
C LEU A 385 11.92 21.77 -13.18
N ARG A 386 13.18 21.52 -12.82
CA ARG A 386 14.23 22.54 -12.61
C ARG A 386 14.56 23.42 -13.83
N ASP A 387 14.22 22.98 -15.03
CA ASP A 387 14.53 23.69 -16.28
C ASP A 387 13.30 24.45 -16.80
N GLU A 388 12.15 24.32 -16.13
CA GLU A 388 10.89 24.97 -16.50
C GLU A 388 10.72 26.34 -15.84
N SER A 389 9.83 27.19 -16.36
CA SER A 389 9.51 28.47 -15.73
C SER A 389 8.80 28.29 -14.38
N ASP A 390 9.08 29.16 -13.40
CA ASP A 390 8.50 29.07 -12.06
C ASP A 390 6.97 29.02 -12.07
N GLU A 391 6.34 29.78 -12.98
CA GLU A 391 4.90 29.78 -13.17
C GLU A 391 4.37 28.42 -13.63
N PHE A 392 5.04 27.80 -14.62
CA PHE A 392 4.68 26.45 -15.08
C PHE A 392 4.87 25.41 -13.98
N ARG A 393 5.98 25.47 -13.23
CA ARG A 393 6.22 24.56 -12.10
C ARG A 393 5.10 24.65 -11.07
N LYS A 394 4.70 25.87 -10.71
CA LYS A 394 3.66 26.09 -9.71
C LYS A 394 2.31 25.54 -10.18
N VAL A 395 1.85 25.95 -11.36
CA VAL A 395 0.56 25.52 -11.92
C VAL A 395 0.51 23.99 -12.05
N LEU A 396 1.57 23.39 -12.58
CA LEU A 396 1.62 21.95 -12.81
C LEU A 396 1.67 21.15 -11.50
N SER A 397 2.56 21.54 -10.58
CA SER A 397 2.73 20.79 -9.32
C SER A 397 1.50 20.89 -8.42
N GLU A 398 0.87 22.07 -8.33
CA GLU A 398 -0.38 22.26 -7.59
C GLU A 398 -1.56 21.53 -8.25
N GLY A 399 -1.68 21.59 -9.58
CA GLY A 399 -2.71 20.88 -10.33
C GLY A 399 -2.60 19.35 -10.18
N ILE A 400 -1.38 18.80 -10.28
CA ILE A 400 -1.13 17.37 -10.10
C ILE A 400 -1.36 16.93 -8.66
N GLU A 401 -0.95 17.72 -7.68
CA GLU A 401 -1.22 17.44 -6.26
C GLU A 401 -2.72 17.34 -6.00
N LYS A 402 -3.50 18.31 -6.48
CA LYS A 402 -4.96 18.37 -6.33
C LYS A 402 -5.73 17.36 -7.20
N SER A 403 -5.12 16.83 -8.25
CA SER A 403 -5.76 15.88 -9.15
C SER A 403 -6.30 14.66 -8.40
N VAL A 404 -7.61 14.43 -8.53
CA VAL A 404 -8.33 13.29 -7.95
C VAL A 404 -8.26 12.04 -8.82
N TYR A 405 -7.87 12.22 -10.08
CA TYR A 405 -7.97 11.21 -11.15
C TYR A 405 -6.76 10.27 -11.23
N MET A 406 -5.64 10.65 -10.59
CA MET A 406 -4.37 9.92 -10.64
C MET A 406 -3.98 9.40 -9.26
N CYS A 407 -3.45 8.18 -9.20
CA CYS A 407 -2.79 7.68 -8.00
C CYS A 407 -1.40 8.32 -7.82
N ASN A 408 -0.81 8.17 -6.63
CA ASN A 408 0.41 8.89 -6.27
C ASN A 408 1.59 8.49 -7.16
N SER A 409 1.74 7.20 -7.43
CA SER A 409 2.81 6.70 -8.30
C SER A 409 2.66 7.22 -9.73
N ASP A 410 1.44 7.39 -10.25
CA ASP A 410 1.22 7.95 -11.59
C ASP A 410 1.53 9.46 -11.61
N LYS A 411 1.22 10.20 -10.53
CA LYS A 411 1.60 11.62 -10.39
C LYS A 411 3.13 11.79 -10.46
N PHE A 412 3.90 10.95 -9.77
CA PHE A 412 5.37 10.96 -9.90
C PHE A 412 5.82 10.62 -11.33
N SER A 413 5.30 9.55 -11.94
CA SER A 413 5.63 9.18 -13.32
C SER A 413 5.36 10.31 -14.31
N PHE A 414 4.25 11.03 -14.12
CA PHE A 414 3.86 12.14 -14.97
C PHE A 414 4.86 13.29 -14.88
N ILE A 415 5.15 13.77 -13.66
CA ILE A 415 6.11 14.85 -13.43
C ILE A 415 7.51 14.49 -13.94
N LEU A 416 7.96 13.25 -13.70
CA LEU A 416 9.27 12.78 -14.17
C LEU A 416 9.38 12.74 -15.70
N ASN A 417 8.25 12.65 -16.41
CA ASN A 417 8.23 12.62 -17.87
C ASN A 417 8.19 14.02 -18.51
N ILE A 418 7.93 15.08 -17.74
CA ILE A 418 7.79 16.46 -18.24
C ILE A 418 9.03 16.90 -19.02
N SER A 419 10.22 16.59 -18.52
CA SER A 419 11.49 16.93 -19.17
C SER A 419 11.68 16.27 -20.54
N ASN A 420 10.94 15.21 -20.84
CA ASN A 420 10.97 14.53 -22.14
C ASN A 420 9.88 15.01 -23.11
N MET A 421 8.97 15.89 -22.68
CA MET A 421 7.87 16.37 -23.51
C MET A 421 8.33 17.56 -24.40
N PRO A 422 7.85 17.66 -25.65
CA PRO A 422 8.01 18.85 -26.48
C PRO A 422 7.33 20.08 -25.86
N GLU A 423 7.91 21.27 -26.06
CA GLU A 423 7.38 22.55 -25.54
C GLU A 423 5.92 22.81 -25.90
N ALA A 424 5.49 22.45 -27.11
CA ALA A 424 4.09 22.60 -27.52
C ALA A 424 3.12 21.80 -26.61
N GLN A 425 3.51 20.58 -26.19
CA GLN A 425 2.71 19.75 -25.28
C GLN A 425 2.72 20.31 -23.87
N LYS A 426 3.87 20.80 -23.38
CA LYS A 426 3.98 21.45 -22.07
C LYS A 426 3.07 22.68 -21.98
N ASN A 427 3.12 23.57 -22.98
CA ASN A 427 2.30 24.78 -23.02
C ASN A 427 0.80 24.46 -23.02
N MET A 428 0.37 23.50 -23.84
CA MET A 428 -1.02 23.04 -23.87
C MET A 428 -1.46 22.51 -22.49
N MET A 429 -0.60 21.75 -21.83
CA MET A 429 -0.89 21.17 -20.53
C MET A 429 -0.93 22.20 -19.41
N GLY A 430 -0.02 23.18 -19.42
CA GLY A 430 -0.07 24.31 -18.48
C GLY A 430 -1.38 25.09 -18.61
N GLN A 431 -1.87 25.28 -19.84
CA GLN A 431 -3.17 25.89 -20.09
C GLN A 431 -4.34 25.02 -19.60
N MET A 432 -4.30 23.70 -19.80
CA MET A 432 -5.34 22.79 -19.29
C MET A 432 -5.44 22.82 -17.77
N PHE A 433 -4.32 22.66 -17.06
CA PHE A 433 -4.31 22.73 -15.59
C PHE A 433 -4.71 24.12 -15.07
N GLY A 434 -4.35 25.19 -15.79
CA GLY A 434 -4.82 26.54 -15.49
C GLY A 434 -6.33 26.71 -15.67
N ALA A 435 -6.90 26.13 -16.73
CA ALA A 435 -8.34 26.20 -17.01
C ALA A 435 -9.18 25.33 -16.06
N GLU A 436 -8.63 24.19 -15.60
CA GLU A 436 -9.27 23.29 -14.63
C GLU A 436 -9.02 23.69 -13.17
N ALA A 437 -8.21 24.73 -12.92
CA ALA A 437 -7.84 25.15 -11.56
C ALA A 437 -9.06 25.47 -10.69
N GLU A 438 -10.08 26.14 -11.24
CA GLU A 438 -11.34 26.46 -10.55
C GLU A 438 -12.08 25.17 -10.15
N GLN A 439 -12.17 24.18 -11.04
CA GLN A 439 -12.81 22.90 -10.77
C GLN A 439 -12.06 22.09 -9.70
N PHE A 440 -10.72 22.10 -9.71
CA PHE A 440 -9.94 21.46 -8.66
C PHE A 440 -10.13 22.14 -7.30
N GLU A 441 -10.31 23.46 -7.27
CA GLU A 441 -10.64 24.19 -6.04
C GLU A 441 -12.04 23.88 -5.52
N GLU A 442 -13.04 23.76 -6.40
CA GLU A 442 -14.39 23.32 -6.04
C GLU A 442 -14.37 21.92 -5.41
N LEU A 443 -13.72 20.95 -6.07
CA LEU A 443 -13.58 19.58 -5.55
C LEU A 443 -12.84 19.55 -4.20
N ALA A 444 -11.79 20.37 -4.05
CA ALA A 444 -11.10 20.50 -2.77
C ALA A 444 -12.00 21.11 -1.68
N GLY A 445 -12.85 22.07 -2.05
CA GLY A 445 -13.85 22.67 -1.15
C GLY A 445 -14.94 21.68 -0.71
N GLU A 446 -15.41 20.83 -1.62
CA GLU A 446 -16.36 19.76 -1.31
C GLU A 446 -15.78 18.77 -0.30
N GLU A 447 -14.52 18.36 -0.48
CA GLU A 447 -13.85 17.45 0.43
C GLU A 447 -13.51 18.04 1.80
N LEU A 448 -13.33 19.36 1.88
CA LEU A 448 -13.24 20.06 3.16
C LEU A 448 -14.60 20.04 3.89
N SER A 449 -15.69 20.05 3.13
CA SER A 449 -17.06 20.02 3.65
C SER A 449 -17.51 18.61 4.02
N ASP A 450 -17.06 17.59 3.26
CA ASP A 450 -17.34 16.18 3.51
C ASP A 450 -16.04 15.35 3.62
N PRO A 451 -15.59 15.04 4.86
CA PRO A 451 -14.43 14.21 5.11
C PRO A 451 -14.52 12.80 4.49
N TYR A 452 -15.73 12.28 4.25
CA TYR A 452 -15.91 10.96 3.64
C TYR A 452 -15.39 10.93 2.20
N LEU A 453 -15.64 11.98 1.41
CA LEU A 453 -15.13 12.10 0.03
C LEU A 453 -13.61 12.11 0.01
N ARG A 454 -12.99 12.86 0.92
CA ARG A 454 -11.54 12.90 1.08
C ARG A 454 -10.98 11.51 1.43
N ASN A 455 -11.58 10.82 2.39
CA ASN A 455 -11.17 9.48 2.81
C ASN A 455 -11.30 8.47 1.66
N LYS A 456 -12.43 8.49 0.95
CA LYS A 456 -12.67 7.65 -0.24
C LYS A 456 -11.61 7.89 -1.32
N ARG A 457 -11.25 9.15 -1.61
CA ARG A 457 -10.18 9.46 -2.58
C ARG A 457 -8.83 8.89 -2.15
N ILE A 458 -8.44 9.07 -0.89
CA ILE A 458 -7.18 8.54 -0.35
C ILE A 458 -7.14 7.01 -0.51
N VAL A 459 -8.24 6.33 -0.18
CA VAL A 459 -8.39 4.87 -0.33
C VAL A 459 -8.24 4.46 -1.79
N ILE A 460 -8.94 5.12 -2.72
CA ILE A 460 -8.87 4.83 -4.16
C ILE A 460 -7.42 4.95 -4.65
N GLN A 461 -6.77 6.09 -4.40
CA GLN A 461 -5.40 6.35 -4.84
C GLN A 461 -4.42 5.33 -4.25
N TYR A 462 -4.57 5.00 -2.97
CA TYR A 462 -3.69 4.03 -2.32
C TYR A 462 -3.88 2.60 -2.84
N ILE A 463 -5.12 2.14 -3.00
CA ILE A 463 -5.40 0.82 -3.58
C ILE A 463 -4.89 0.75 -5.01
N GLN A 464 -5.03 1.83 -5.77
CA GLN A 464 -4.45 1.96 -7.09
C GLN A 464 -2.92 1.84 -7.06
N ASP A 465 -2.22 2.50 -6.14
CA ASP A 465 -0.76 2.35 -5.96
C ASP A 465 -0.37 0.91 -5.61
N LEU A 466 -1.09 0.27 -4.68
CA LEU A 466 -0.91 -1.16 -4.37
C LEU A 466 -1.09 -2.01 -5.64
N TYR A 467 -2.10 -1.72 -6.46
CA TYR A 467 -2.35 -2.44 -7.70
C TYR A 467 -1.20 -2.31 -8.69
N ARG A 468 -0.62 -1.10 -8.87
CA ARG A 468 0.59 -0.90 -9.71
C ARG A 468 1.71 -1.80 -9.20
N PHE A 469 1.97 -1.81 -7.89
CA PHE A 469 3.03 -2.62 -7.31
C PHE A 469 2.85 -4.11 -7.61
N PHE A 470 1.69 -4.68 -7.30
CA PHE A 470 1.43 -6.12 -7.50
C PHE A 470 1.28 -6.55 -8.96
N ARG A 471 1.10 -5.61 -9.89
CA ARG A 471 1.06 -5.91 -11.34
C ARG A 471 2.36 -5.65 -12.05
N LEU A 472 3.13 -4.64 -11.66
CA LEU A 472 4.27 -4.16 -12.46
C LEU A 472 5.62 -4.43 -11.79
N HIS A 473 5.71 -4.40 -10.46
CA HIS A 473 6.99 -4.50 -9.77
C HIS A 473 7.61 -5.91 -9.94
N PRO A 474 8.94 -6.04 -10.15
CA PRO A 474 9.59 -7.33 -10.33
C PRO A 474 9.37 -8.32 -9.17
N LEU A 475 9.25 -7.80 -7.93
CA LEU A 475 9.04 -8.63 -6.74
C LEU A 475 7.60 -9.12 -6.55
N ARG A 476 6.66 -8.81 -7.44
CA ARG A 476 5.25 -9.19 -7.29
C ARG A 476 5.03 -10.69 -7.03
N GLY A 477 5.91 -11.55 -7.55
CA GLY A 477 5.85 -13.00 -7.39
C GLY A 477 6.39 -13.53 -6.06
N GLU A 478 7.05 -12.71 -5.24
CA GLU A 478 7.72 -13.14 -4.00
C GLU A 478 7.03 -12.62 -2.72
N ILE A 479 6.15 -11.63 -2.85
CA ILE A 479 5.56 -10.89 -1.71
C ILE A 479 4.13 -11.37 -1.39
N GLY A 480 3.52 -12.15 -2.28
CA GLY A 480 2.10 -12.54 -2.22
C GLY A 480 1.22 -11.44 -2.82
N ASP A 481 0.25 -11.77 -3.66
CA ASP A 481 -0.59 -10.76 -4.33
C ASP A 481 -1.89 -10.54 -3.57
N ILE A 482 -2.09 -9.33 -3.03
CA ILE A 482 -3.31 -8.94 -2.29
C ILE A 482 -4.56 -9.10 -3.18
N PHE A 483 -4.45 -8.82 -4.47
CA PHE A 483 -5.57 -8.88 -5.41
C PHE A 483 -5.85 -10.31 -5.89
N SER A 484 -4.98 -11.27 -5.57
CA SER A 484 -5.24 -12.70 -5.76
C SER A 484 -6.07 -13.29 -4.61
N LEU A 485 -6.21 -12.57 -3.49
CA LEU A 485 -7.01 -13.02 -2.36
C LEU A 485 -8.49 -13.11 -2.77
N PRO A 486 -9.25 -14.04 -2.17
CA PRO A 486 -10.70 -14.10 -2.38
C PRO A 486 -11.40 -12.80 -1.95
N LEU A 487 -10.88 -12.14 -0.90
CA LEU A 487 -11.47 -10.95 -0.26
C LEU A 487 -12.90 -11.20 0.27
N ASP A 488 -13.17 -12.43 0.70
CA ASP A 488 -14.44 -12.86 1.30
C ASP A 488 -14.57 -12.39 2.76
N VAL A 489 -14.27 -11.11 3.04
CA VAL A 489 -14.28 -10.53 4.39
C VAL A 489 -15.64 -10.70 5.04
N HIS A 490 -16.72 -10.58 4.27
CA HIS A 490 -18.10 -10.80 4.70
C HIS A 490 -18.38 -12.22 5.25
N ASN A 491 -17.55 -13.22 4.92
CA ASN A 491 -17.67 -14.59 5.43
C ASN A 491 -16.73 -14.88 6.62
N THR A 492 -15.97 -13.89 7.06
CA THR A 492 -15.08 -14.03 8.22
C THR A 492 -15.87 -13.93 9.52
N GLU A 493 -15.42 -14.62 10.56
CA GLU A 493 -16.05 -14.49 11.88
C GLU A 493 -15.82 -13.10 12.47
N LEU A 494 -14.68 -12.49 12.16
CA LEU A 494 -14.38 -11.11 12.57
C LEU A 494 -15.39 -10.09 12.03
N PHE A 495 -15.85 -10.25 10.78
CA PHE A 495 -16.87 -9.37 10.19
C PHE A 495 -18.23 -9.46 10.89
N GLY A 496 -18.59 -10.61 11.46
CA GLY A 496 -19.82 -10.73 12.24
C GLY A 496 -19.72 -10.15 13.66
N LEU A 497 -18.51 -9.83 14.13
CA LEU A 497 -18.25 -9.37 15.49
C LEU A 497 -18.04 -7.85 15.59
N LEU A 498 -17.46 -7.24 14.56
CA LEU A 498 -17.19 -5.81 14.44
C LEU A 498 -18.34 -5.13 13.68
#